data_AF-A0A7S3P9T6-F1
#
_entry.id   AF-A0A7S3P9T6-F1
#
_cell.length_a   1.000
_cell.length_b   1.000
_cell.length_c   1.000
_cell.angle_alpha   90.00
_cell.angle_beta   90.00
_cell.angle_gamma   90.00
#
_symmetry.space_group_name_H-M   'P 1'
#
loop_
_entity.id
_entity.type
_entity.pdbx_description
1 polymer ?
#
loop_
_entity_poly.entity_id
_entity_poly.type
_entity_poly.pdbx_seq_one_letter_code
_entity_poly.pdbx_strand_id
1 'polypeptide(L)'
;GYDSFASALSLLDMQPREVGDLARFSKGGSKIQSLVQKLPNVDIECNVQPVTANVLRFRMTFTPTFEWHGRWHGGAQSFWMWVEDGDNAKLYHCETILFSRRTFPDPVNV
;
A
#
# COMPACT_ATOMS: atom_id res chain seq x y z
N GLY A 1 -12.71 -1.23 -8.32
CA GLY A 1 -12.17 -2.60 -8.28
C GLY A 1 -10.67 -2.50 -8.16
N TYR A 2 -10.02 -3.41 -7.45
CA TYR A 2 -8.58 -3.41 -7.18
C TYR A 2 -7.70 -3.06 -8.42
N ASP A 3 -8.18 -3.42 -9.61
CA ASP A 3 -7.58 -3.08 -10.90
C ASP A 3 -7.31 -1.59 -11.12
N SER A 4 -8.14 -0.68 -10.61
CA SER A 4 -7.95 0.76 -10.84
C SER A 4 -6.74 1.32 -10.09
N PHE A 5 -6.45 0.77 -8.90
CA PHE A 5 -5.28 1.17 -8.12
C PHE A 5 -4.01 0.62 -8.76
N ALA A 6 -3.99 -0.67 -9.10
CA ALA A 6 -2.88 -1.28 -9.82
C ALA A 6 -2.60 -0.59 -11.17
N SER A 7 -3.67 -0.26 -11.92
CA SER A 7 -3.55 0.50 -13.18
C SER A 7 -2.96 1.89 -12.95
N ALA A 8 -3.34 2.58 -11.87
CA ALA A 8 -2.74 3.87 -11.54
C ALA A 8 -1.25 3.73 -11.21
N LEU A 9 -0.86 2.74 -10.41
CA LEU A 9 0.54 2.48 -10.07
C LEU A 9 1.38 2.12 -11.30
N SER A 10 0.82 1.39 -12.27
CA SER A 10 1.53 1.05 -13.53
C SER A 10 1.98 2.27 -14.35
N LEU A 11 1.38 3.45 -14.11
CA LEU A 11 1.83 4.71 -14.74
C LEU A 11 3.24 5.13 -14.27
N LEU A 12 3.74 4.59 -13.16
CA LEU A 12 5.09 4.86 -12.66
C LEU A 12 6.18 4.14 -13.46
N ASP A 13 5.83 3.04 -14.14
CA ASP A 13 6.76 2.27 -14.99
C ASP A 13 6.88 2.84 -16.41
N MET A 14 6.02 3.81 -16.76
CA MET A 14 5.96 4.45 -18.07
C MET A 14 6.83 5.70 -18.13
N GLN A 15 7.18 6.15 -19.32
CA GLN A 15 7.78 7.48 -19.51
C GLN A 15 6.73 8.58 -19.29
N PRO A 16 7.10 9.75 -18.75
CA PRO A 16 6.17 10.86 -18.55
C PRO A 16 5.39 11.23 -19.83
N ARG A 17 6.03 11.16 -21.00
CA ARG A 17 5.36 11.42 -22.28
C ARG A 17 4.22 10.43 -22.54
N GLU A 18 4.45 9.15 -22.30
CA GLU A 18 3.46 8.08 -22.51
C GLU A 18 2.26 8.26 -21.58
N VAL A 19 2.51 8.59 -20.31
CA VAL A 19 1.46 8.92 -19.34
C VAL A 19 0.64 10.14 -19.80
N GLY A 20 1.31 11.18 -20.30
CA GLY A 20 0.66 12.37 -20.84
C GLY A 20 -0.21 12.05 -22.06
N ASP A 21 0.28 11.22 -22.98
CA ASP A 21 -0.44 10.83 -24.18
C ASP A 21 -1.67 9.96 -23.85
N LEU A 22 -1.54 9.01 -22.91
CA LEU A 22 -2.65 8.20 -22.38
C LEU A 22 -3.73 9.08 -21.75
N ALA A 23 -3.33 10.10 -20.98
CA ALA A 23 -4.25 11.05 -20.35
C ALA A 23 -4.82 12.11 -21.31
N ARG A 24 -4.45 12.08 -22.61
CA ARG A 24 -4.74 13.14 -23.59
C ARG A 24 -4.31 14.53 -23.11
N PHE A 25 -3.24 14.57 -22.31
CA PHE A 25 -2.63 15.76 -21.73
C PHE A 25 -1.10 15.63 -21.73
N SER A 26 -0.51 15.80 -22.92
CA SER A 26 0.92 15.54 -23.17
C SER A 26 1.90 16.28 -22.26
N LYS A 27 1.56 17.49 -21.79
CA LYS A 27 2.39 18.27 -20.84
C LYS A 27 2.22 17.86 -19.37
N GLY A 28 1.26 17.00 -19.07
CA GLY A 28 0.85 16.65 -17.71
C GLY A 28 1.48 15.39 -17.13
N GLY A 29 2.16 14.57 -17.94
CA GLY A 29 2.58 13.24 -17.52
C GLY A 29 3.43 13.20 -16.25
N SER A 30 4.46 14.05 -16.15
CA SER A 30 5.28 14.14 -14.93
C SER A 30 4.47 14.58 -13.71
N LYS A 31 3.49 15.47 -13.89
CA LYS A 31 2.59 15.88 -12.81
C LYS A 31 1.72 14.71 -12.37
N ILE A 32 1.17 13.95 -13.31
CA ILE A 32 0.36 12.77 -13.04
C ILE A 32 1.18 11.74 -12.27
N GLN A 33 2.39 11.39 -12.73
CA GLN A 33 3.28 10.46 -12.03
C GLN A 33 3.61 10.93 -10.61
N SER A 34 3.87 12.24 -10.42
CA SER A 34 4.11 12.78 -9.08
C SER A 34 2.88 12.67 -8.16
N LEU A 35 1.66 12.77 -8.68
CA LEU A 35 0.44 12.51 -7.92
C LEU A 35 0.32 11.01 -7.59
N VAL A 36 0.56 10.14 -8.56
CA VAL A 36 0.48 8.67 -8.42
C VAL A 36 1.49 8.17 -7.38
N GLN A 37 2.72 8.68 -7.37
CA GLN A 37 3.74 8.32 -6.38
C GLN A 37 3.30 8.56 -4.94
N LYS A 38 2.35 9.47 -4.70
CA LYS A 38 1.84 9.81 -3.37
C LYS A 38 0.63 8.97 -2.98
N LEU A 39 0.08 8.14 -3.87
CA LEU A 39 -1.00 7.25 -3.51
C LEU A 39 -0.50 6.27 -2.44
N PRO A 40 -1.17 6.15 -1.27
CA PRO A 40 -0.72 5.27 -0.21
C PRO A 40 -0.64 3.81 -0.69
N ASN A 41 0.54 3.22 -0.62
CA ASN A 41 0.81 1.82 -0.97
C ASN A 41 1.69 1.16 0.10
N VAL A 42 1.51 -0.13 0.33
CA VAL A 42 2.23 -0.88 1.37
C VAL A 42 2.60 -2.25 0.85
N ASP A 43 3.88 -2.57 0.95
CA ASP A 43 4.38 -3.92 0.72
C ASP A 43 4.32 -4.70 2.03
N ILE A 44 3.90 -5.96 1.94
CA ILE A 44 3.69 -6.82 3.11
C ILE A 44 4.58 -8.05 2.97
N GLU A 45 5.49 -8.21 3.92
CA GLU A 45 6.22 -9.46 4.12
C GLU A 45 5.56 -10.23 5.25
N CYS A 46 5.34 -11.53 5.04
CA CYS A 46 4.67 -12.38 6.02
C CYS A 46 5.43 -13.70 6.22
N ASN A 47 5.74 -14.02 7.47
CA ASN A 47 6.27 -15.30 7.89
C ASN A 47 5.26 -16.01 8.79
N VAL A 48 4.79 -17.17 8.35
CA VAL A 48 3.78 -17.98 9.06
C VAL A 48 4.45 -19.18 9.71
N GLN A 49 4.23 -19.37 11.01
CA GLN A 49 4.81 -20.44 11.79
C GLN A 49 3.72 -21.24 12.50
N PRO A 50 3.61 -22.56 12.30
CA PRO A 50 2.71 -23.39 13.09
C PRO A 50 3.19 -23.45 14.54
N VAL A 51 2.28 -23.19 15.49
CA VAL A 51 2.52 -23.29 16.93
C VAL A 51 1.95 -24.60 17.47
N THR A 52 0.72 -24.93 17.05
CA THR A 52 0.04 -26.20 17.31
C THR A 52 -0.75 -26.62 16.07
N ALA A 53 -1.43 -27.77 16.11
CA ALA A 53 -2.28 -28.24 15.02
C ALA A 53 -3.35 -27.23 14.58
N ASN A 54 -3.80 -26.34 15.49
CA ASN A 54 -4.88 -25.38 15.24
C ASN A 54 -4.47 -23.92 15.49
N VAL A 55 -3.17 -23.64 15.69
CA VAL A 55 -2.68 -22.29 15.98
C VAL A 55 -1.52 -21.96 15.06
N LEU A 56 -1.68 -20.89 14.29
CA LEU A 56 -0.64 -20.28 13.47
C LEU A 56 -0.19 -18.96 14.11
N ARG A 57 1.11 -18.69 14.06
CA ARG A 57 1.69 -17.40 14.40
C ARG A 57 2.12 -16.72 13.11
N PHE A 58 1.63 -15.52 12.90
CA PHE A 58 2.05 -14.63 11.81
C PHE A 58 3.09 -13.66 12.37
N ARG A 59 4.14 -13.40 11.59
CA ARG A 59 5.05 -12.27 11.77
C ARG A 59 5.02 -11.48 10.49
N MET A 60 4.55 -10.24 10.56
CA MET A 60 4.31 -9.39 9.41
C MET A 60 5.15 -8.13 9.48
N THR A 61 5.71 -7.73 8.35
CA THR A 61 6.41 -6.46 8.19
C THR A 61 5.72 -5.67 7.09
N PHE A 62 5.26 -4.47 7.43
CA PHE A 62 4.57 -3.55 6.54
C PHE A 62 5.51 -2.41 6.16
N THR A 63 5.86 -2.32 4.88
CA THR A 63 6.79 -1.31 4.36
C THR A 63 6.03 -0.34 3.46
N PRO A 64 6.01 0.97 3.77
CA PRO A 64 5.31 1.93 2.93
C PRO A 64 6.10 2.20 1.64
N THR A 65 5.44 2.09 0.48
CA THR A 65 6.08 2.20 -0.85
C THR A 65 5.59 3.40 -1.66
N PHE A 66 5.25 4.49 -0.98
CA PHE A 66 4.76 5.73 -1.58
C PHE A 66 5.55 6.95 -1.09
N GLU A 67 5.39 8.11 -1.74
CA GLU A 67 5.95 9.37 -1.27
C GLU A 67 5.02 10.03 -0.26
N TRP A 68 5.52 10.30 0.96
CA TRP A 68 4.73 11.05 1.92
C TRP A 68 4.59 12.52 1.52
N HIS A 69 3.35 13.01 1.43
CA HIS A 69 3.04 14.41 1.22
C HIS A 69 2.22 14.99 2.37
N GLY A 70 2.79 15.95 3.11
CA GLY A 70 2.17 16.47 4.35
C GLY A 70 0.78 17.08 4.18
N ARG A 71 0.49 17.70 3.01
CA ARG A 71 -0.84 18.24 2.73
C ARG A 71 -1.90 17.16 2.55
N TRP A 72 -1.53 15.97 2.09
CA TRP A 72 -2.50 14.91 1.71
C TRP A 72 -2.59 13.80 2.76
N HIS A 73 -1.46 13.43 3.38
CA HIS A 73 -1.42 12.36 4.38
C HIS A 73 -1.42 12.90 5.82
N GLY A 74 -1.25 14.20 6.01
CA GLY A 74 -1.23 14.82 7.33
C GLY A 74 -0.08 14.28 8.20
N GLY A 75 -0.39 14.06 9.49
CA GLY A 75 0.56 13.56 10.48
C GLY A 75 0.65 12.04 10.57
N ALA A 76 -0.36 11.31 10.07
CA ALA A 76 -0.40 9.86 10.10
C ALA A 76 -1.34 9.30 9.02
N GLN A 77 -1.02 8.12 8.51
CA GLN A 77 -1.78 7.36 7.52
C GLN A 77 -2.01 5.95 8.07
N SER A 78 -3.27 5.54 8.18
CA SER A 78 -3.64 4.21 8.70
C SER A 78 -4.15 3.28 7.60
N PHE A 79 -3.96 1.99 7.83
CA PHE A 79 -4.48 0.89 7.03
C PHE A 79 -5.14 -0.12 7.95
N TRP A 80 -6.24 -0.71 7.49
CA TRP A 80 -6.80 -1.90 8.14
C TRP A 80 -6.08 -3.13 7.61
N MET A 81 -5.66 -3.99 8.52
CA MET A 81 -5.19 -5.33 8.20
C MET A 81 -6.14 -6.33 8.82
N TRP A 82 -6.55 -7.31 8.04
CA TRP A 82 -7.31 -8.44 8.54
C TRP A 82 -6.81 -9.76 7.97
N VAL A 83 -7.05 -10.82 8.72
CA VAL A 83 -6.78 -12.20 8.31
C VAL A 83 -8.12 -12.90 8.20
N GLU A 84 -8.42 -13.46 7.03
CA GLU A 84 -9.66 -14.18 6.76
C GLU A 84 -9.42 -15.59 6.21
N ASP A 85 -10.38 -16.48 6.48
CA ASP A 85 -10.51 -17.76 5.77
C ASP A 85 -11.16 -17.52 4.40
N GLY A 86 -10.47 -17.92 3.33
CA GLY A 86 -10.99 -17.81 1.96
C GLY A 86 -12.21 -18.70 1.68
N ASP A 87 -12.37 -19.80 2.43
CA ASP A 87 -13.44 -20.77 2.17
C ASP A 87 -14.74 -20.46 2.93
N ASN A 88 -14.63 -19.92 4.15
CA ASN A 88 -15.76 -19.71 5.05
C ASN A 88 -16.05 -18.25 5.39
N ALA A 89 -15.35 -17.30 4.75
CA ALA A 89 -15.47 -15.85 4.99
C ALA A 89 -15.34 -15.47 6.49
N LYS A 90 -14.57 -16.25 7.25
CA LYS A 90 -14.37 -16.05 8.68
C LYS A 90 -13.20 -15.10 8.92
N LEU A 91 -13.45 -14.01 9.63
CA LEU A 91 -12.41 -13.09 10.10
C LEU A 91 -11.72 -13.67 11.36
N TYR A 92 -10.41 -13.91 11.30
CA TYR A 92 -9.62 -14.38 12.43
C TYR A 92 -8.99 -13.24 13.23
N HIS A 93 -8.58 -12.18 12.54
CA HIS A 93 -7.88 -11.05 13.12
C HIS A 93 -8.19 -9.79 12.34
N CYS A 94 -8.22 -8.65 13.04
CA CYS A 94 -8.35 -7.34 12.43
C CYS A 94 -7.68 -6.30 13.33
N GLU A 95 -6.80 -5.49 12.77
CA GLU A 95 -6.15 -4.40 13.46
C GLU A 95 -5.80 -3.25 12.52
N THR A 96 -5.36 -2.15 13.12
CA THR A 96 -4.94 -0.95 12.38
C THR A 96 -3.42 -0.86 12.36
N ILE A 97 -2.86 -0.79 11.16
CA ILE A 97 -1.45 -0.45 10.93
C ILE A 97 -1.34 1.05 10.73
N LEU A 98 -0.45 1.71 11.47
CA LEU A 98 -0.29 3.17 11.45
C LEU A 98 1.11 3.57 11.00
N PHE A 99 1.20 4.31 9.91
CA PHE A 99 2.41 5.02 9.52
C PHE A 99 2.32 6.46 10.03
N SER A 100 3.32 6.92 10.76
CA SER A 100 3.40 8.32 11.22
C SER A 100 4.38 9.11 10.36
N ARG A 101 4.13 10.40 10.13
CA ARG A 101 5.07 11.27 9.42
C ARG A 101 6.45 11.28 10.05
N ARG A 102 6.53 11.11 11.38
CA ARG A 102 7.76 11.17 12.17
C ARG A 102 8.68 9.98 11.92
N THR A 103 8.10 8.80 11.74
CA THR A 103 8.83 7.52 11.56
C THR A 103 8.86 7.08 10.11
N PHE A 104 8.26 7.84 9.19
CA PHE A 104 8.28 7.49 7.77
C PHE A 104 9.70 7.61 7.18
N PRO A 105 10.21 6.63 6.39
CA PRO A 105 9.52 5.47 5.80
C PRO A 105 9.74 4.14 6.56
N ASP A 106 10.04 4.16 7.85
CA ASP A 106 10.37 2.96 8.61
C ASP A 106 9.25 1.90 8.55
N PRO A 107 9.59 0.61 8.36
CA PRO A 107 8.60 -0.47 8.39
C PRO A 107 7.94 -0.64 9.77
N VAL A 108 6.70 -1.12 9.77
CA VAL A 108 5.98 -1.52 10.98
C VAL A 108 5.98 -3.05 11.08
N ASN A 109 6.41 -3.59 12.22
CA ASN A 109 6.45 -5.03 12.47
C ASN A 109 5.36 -5.43 13.46
N VAL A 110 4.61 -6.49 13.15
CA VAL A 110 3.54 -7.05 13.97
C VAL A 110 3.68 -8.57 14.11
#